data_AF-A0A3C1THG8-F1
#
_entry.id   AF-A0A3C1THG8-F1
#
_cell.length_a   1.000
_cell.length_b   1.000
_cell.length_c   1.000
_cell.angle_alpha   90.00
_cell.angle_beta   90.00
_cell.angle_gamma   90.00
#
_symmetry.space_group_name_H-M   'P 1'
#
loop_
_entity.id
_entity.type
_entity.pdbx_description
1 polymer ?
#
loop_
_entity_poly.entity_id
_entity_poly.type
_entity_poly.pdbx_seq_one_letter_code
_entity_poly.pdbx_strand_id
1 'polypeptide(L)'
;MWHIWIDTGGTFTDCLALTPSQDLLRTKVLSSSFLRGRIEQKVASHQVQISSSWAFPPELILGFSFRIVDQTDFLHITAVEGNVLTLSHDIYLDGDSVDFEITTHEEAPVLATRIVTQTPLGTAFPPLSMRLGTTKGTNALL
;
A
#
# COMPACT_ATOMS: atom_id res chain seq x y z
N MET A 1 13.29 18.16 -8.81
CA MET A 1 13.47 17.37 -7.57
C MET A 1 12.11 17.23 -6.90
N TRP A 2 11.85 16.14 -6.19
CA TRP A 2 10.63 15.98 -5.40
C TRP A 2 10.74 16.66 -4.04
N HIS A 3 9.65 17.26 -3.55
CA HIS A 3 9.55 17.73 -2.17
C HIS A 3 8.37 17.04 -1.49
N ILE A 4 8.62 16.36 -0.38
CA ILE A 4 7.64 15.51 0.28
C ILE A 4 7.50 15.92 1.74
N TRP A 5 6.26 16.11 2.19
CA TRP A 5 5.90 16.38 3.57
C TRP A 5 4.99 15.28 4.08
N ILE A 6 5.38 14.65 5.17
CA ILE A 6 4.64 13.53 5.76
C ILE A 6 4.33 13.85 7.22
N ASP A 7 3.09 13.59 7.62
CA ASP A 7 2.68 13.56 9.02
C ASP A 7 2.13 12.17 9.36
N THR A 8 2.82 11.46 10.24
CA THR A 8 2.37 10.17 10.75
C THR A 8 1.61 10.35 12.05
N GLY A 9 0.29 10.19 11.97
CA GLY A 9 -0.62 10.14 13.12
C GLY A 9 -0.85 8.73 13.66
N GLY A 10 -1.79 8.59 14.59
CA GLY A 10 -2.15 7.30 15.21
C GLY A 10 -2.72 6.29 14.21
N THR A 11 -3.71 6.71 13.41
CA THR A 11 -4.41 5.84 12.46
C THR A 11 -3.91 5.99 11.02
N PHE A 12 -3.62 7.21 10.60
CA PHE A 12 -3.25 7.53 9.22
C PHE A 12 -1.94 8.29 9.15
N THR A 13 -1.25 8.09 8.04
CA THR A 13 -0.10 8.87 7.61
C THR A 13 -0.51 9.68 6.39
N ASP A 14 -0.48 11.00 6.54
CA ASP A 14 -0.79 11.96 5.49
C ASP A 14 0.49 12.35 4.76
N CYS A 15 0.43 12.34 3.43
CA CYS A 15 1.58 12.69 2.58
C CYS A 15 1.14 13.72 1.54
N LEU A 16 1.89 14.83 1.50
CA LEU A 16 1.82 15.85 0.47
C LEU A 16 3.13 15.83 -0.32
N ALA A 17 3.07 15.85 -1.64
CA ALA A 17 4.25 15.87 -2.48
C ALA A 17 4.14 16.92 -3.58
N LEU A 18 5.22 17.67 -3.79
CA LEU A 18 5.40 18.52 -4.96
C LEU A 18 6.30 17.77 -5.94
N THR A 19 5.80 17.56 -7.16
CA THR A 19 6.57 16.91 -8.23
C THR A 19 7.68 17.84 -8.74
N PRO A 20 8.68 17.31 -9.47
CA PRO A 20 9.62 18.14 -10.21
C PRO A 20 8.96 19.12 -11.21
N SER A 21 7.77 18.77 -11.73
CA SER A 21 6.96 19.58 -12.64
C SER A 21 6.06 20.62 -11.93
N GLN A 22 6.17 20.75 -10.60
CA GLN A 22 5.36 21.67 -9.78
C GLN A 22 3.89 21.26 -9.59
N ASP A 23 3.56 19.99 -9.80
CA ASP A 23 2.24 19.45 -9.51
C ASP A 23 2.15 19.04 -8.03
N LEU A 24 1.01 19.33 -7.40
CA LEU A 24 0.77 18.96 -6.01
C LEU A 24 -0.02 17.65 -5.94
N LEU A 25 0.60 16.62 -5.39
CA LEU A 25 0.02 15.30 -5.18
C LEU A 25 -0.23 15.07 -3.69
N ARG A 26 -1.24 14.25 -3.38
CA ARG A 26 -1.58 13.85 -2.02
C ARG A 26 -1.88 12.37 -1.96
N THR A 27 -1.47 11.73 -0.88
CA THR A 27 -1.91 10.38 -0.53
C THR A 27 -2.08 10.26 0.98
N LYS A 28 -2.95 9.35 1.40
CA LYS A 28 -3.19 9.00 2.79
C LYS A 28 -3.14 7.48 2.88
N VAL A 29 -2.29 6.97 3.78
CA VAL A 29 -2.16 5.53 4.04
C VAL A 29 -2.43 5.23 5.51
N LEU A 30 -2.72 3.98 5.85
CA LEU A 30 -2.78 3.56 7.24
C LEU A 30 -1.40 3.70 7.90
N SER A 31 -1.36 4.18 9.14
CA SER A 31 -0.11 4.26 9.92
C SER A 31 0.48 2.89 10.29
N SER A 32 -0.28 1.81 10.05
CA SER A 32 0.18 0.43 10.13
C SER A 32 0.94 -0.03 8.87
N SER A 33 1.01 0.80 7.83
CA SER A 33 1.63 0.48 6.54
C SER A 33 0.97 -0.69 5.79
N PHE A 34 -0.35 -0.80 5.92
CA PHE A 34 -1.17 -1.70 5.13
C PHE A 34 -2.06 -0.92 4.16
N LEU A 35 -2.27 -1.48 2.98
CA LEU A 35 -3.33 -1.11 2.06
C LEU A 35 -4.39 -2.21 2.08
N ARG A 36 -5.66 -1.83 2.05
CA ARG A 36 -6.78 -2.77 2.14
C ARG A 36 -7.56 -2.82 0.83
N GLY A 37 -8.10 -4.00 0.54
CA GLY A 37 -9.04 -4.22 -0.53
C GLY A 37 -9.92 -5.43 -0.21
N ARG A 38 -10.75 -5.80 -1.16
CA ARG A 38 -11.67 -6.92 -1.03
C ARG A 38 -11.48 -7.90 -2.19
N ILE A 39 -11.43 -9.19 -1.88
CA ILE A 39 -11.44 -10.25 -2.89
C ILE A 39 -12.89 -10.44 -3.31
N GLU A 40 -13.20 -10.28 -4.60
CA GLU A 40 -14.55 -10.51 -5.13
C GLU A 40 -14.78 -12.00 -5.40
N GLN A 41 -13.81 -12.64 -6.05
CA GLN A 41 -13.85 -14.06 -6.38
C GLN A 41 -12.47 -14.61 -6.72
N LYS A 42 -12.31 -15.92 -6.58
CA LYS A 42 -11.17 -16.65 -7.13
C LYS A 42 -11.47 -17.03 -8.57
N VAL A 43 -10.67 -16.53 -9.51
CA VAL A 43 -10.91 -16.70 -10.96
C VAL A 43 -10.15 -17.88 -11.56
N ALA A 44 -9.02 -18.25 -10.96
CA ALA A 44 -8.25 -19.45 -11.30
C ALA A 44 -7.37 -19.87 -10.11
N SER A 45 -6.60 -20.95 -10.27
CA SER A 45 -5.56 -21.28 -9.28
C SER A 45 -4.56 -20.13 -9.19
N HIS A 46 -4.21 -19.73 -7.96
CA HIS A 46 -3.35 -18.59 -7.64
C HIS A 46 -3.91 -17.20 -8.03
N GLN A 47 -5.09 -17.12 -8.66
CA GLN A 47 -5.60 -15.87 -9.19
C GLN A 47 -6.90 -15.43 -8.53
N VAL A 48 -6.90 -14.20 -8.05
CA VAL A 48 -8.04 -13.58 -7.39
C VAL A 48 -8.40 -12.27 -8.07
N GLN A 49 -9.69 -12.07 -8.30
CA GLN A 49 -10.22 -10.78 -8.70
C GLN A 49 -10.51 -9.97 -7.44
N ILE A 50 -10.06 -8.71 -7.43
CA ILE A 50 -10.19 -7.81 -6.29
C ILE A 50 -11.00 -6.55 -6.64
N SER A 51 -11.43 -5.86 -5.60
CA SER A 51 -11.84 -4.47 -5.63
C SER A 51 -11.06 -3.66 -4.58
N SER A 52 -10.74 -2.41 -4.90
CA SER A 52 -10.07 -1.49 -4.00
C SER A 52 -10.40 -0.04 -4.37
N SER A 53 -10.18 0.88 -3.45
CA SER A 53 -10.33 2.32 -3.66
C SER A 53 -9.00 3.03 -3.97
N TRP A 54 -7.96 2.26 -4.34
CA TRP A 54 -6.63 2.79 -4.56
C TRP A 54 -6.59 3.70 -5.81
N ALA A 55 -5.95 4.85 -5.67
CA ALA A 55 -5.84 5.86 -6.73
C ALA A 55 -4.43 5.90 -7.37
N PHE A 56 -3.79 4.74 -7.51
CA PHE A 56 -2.48 4.58 -8.14
C PHE A 56 -2.49 3.38 -9.11
N PRO A 57 -1.54 3.28 -10.05
CA PRO A 57 -1.49 2.18 -11.01
C PRO A 57 -1.38 0.80 -10.31
N PRO A 58 -2.22 -0.20 -10.67
CA PRO A 58 -2.21 -1.52 -10.03
C PRO A 58 -0.84 -2.21 -10.07
N GLU A 59 0.00 -1.93 -11.06
CA GLU A 59 1.32 -2.54 -11.22
C GLU A 59 2.27 -2.16 -10.08
N LEU A 60 1.99 -1.08 -9.35
CA LEU A 60 2.83 -0.63 -8.22
C LEU A 60 2.89 -1.66 -7.09
N ILE A 61 1.84 -2.48 -6.92
CA ILE A 61 1.76 -3.47 -5.84
C ILE A 61 2.46 -4.80 -6.18
N LEU A 62 3.12 -4.89 -7.33
CA LEU A 62 3.92 -6.05 -7.69
C LEU A 62 5.01 -6.30 -6.63
N GLY A 63 5.10 -7.54 -6.17
CA GLY A 63 6.04 -7.97 -5.11
C GLY A 63 5.59 -7.64 -3.69
N PHE A 64 4.45 -6.96 -3.49
CA PHE A 64 3.95 -6.70 -2.15
C PHE A 64 3.56 -8.00 -1.47
N SER A 65 3.72 -8.04 -0.15
CA SER A 65 3.18 -9.10 0.68
C SER A 65 1.67 -8.95 0.77
N PHE A 66 0.96 -10.06 0.67
CA PHE A 66 -0.49 -10.18 0.66
C PHE A 66 -0.93 -11.12 1.77
N ARG A 67 -2.00 -10.77 2.46
CA ARG A 67 -2.70 -11.71 3.35
C ARG A 67 -4.19 -11.45 3.33
N ILE A 68 -4.96 -12.49 3.62
CA ILE A 68 -6.36 -12.34 4.03
C ILE A 68 -6.39 -11.71 5.43
N VAL A 69 -7.34 -10.81 5.69
CA VAL A 69 -7.54 -10.24 7.02
C VAL A 69 -7.73 -11.36 8.05
N ASP A 70 -7.18 -11.19 9.26
CA ASP A 70 -7.16 -12.18 10.35
C ASP A 70 -6.29 -13.43 10.11
N GLN A 71 -5.66 -13.58 8.95
CA GLN A 71 -4.60 -14.56 8.74
C GLN A 71 -3.23 -13.98 9.08
N THR A 72 -2.29 -14.84 9.45
CA THR A 72 -0.93 -14.45 9.84
C THR A 72 0.10 -14.66 8.73
N ASP A 73 -0.15 -15.63 7.86
CA ASP A 73 0.75 -15.98 6.76
C ASP A 73 0.65 -14.97 5.62
N PHE A 74 1.82 -14.58 5.11
CA PHE A 74 1.93 -13.71 3.94
C PHE A 74 2.27 -14.52 2.70
N LEU A 75 1.61 -14.16 1.61
CA LEU A 75 1.93 -14.54 0.25
C LEU A 75 2.55 -13.34 -0.47
N HIS A 76 3.08 -13.53 -1.68
CA HIS A 76 3.54 -12.43 -2.51
C HIS A 76 2.66 -12.26 -3.75
N ILE A 77 2.45 -11.02 -4.17
CA ILE A 77 1.82 -10.70 -5.46
C ILE A 77 2.88 -10.85 -6.56
N THR A 78 2.69 -11.81 -7.44
CA THR A 78 3.65 -12.17 -8.50
C THR A 78 3.26 -11.60 -9.87
N ALA A 79 2.00 -11.23 -10.08
CA ALA A 79 1.54 -10.51 -11.27
C ALA A 79 0.26 -9.73 -10.96
N VAL A 80 0.02 -8.67 -11.76
CA VAL A 80 -1.18 -7.83 -11.68
C VAL A 80 -1.68 -7.56 -13.10
N GLU A 81 -2.95 -7.88 -13.35
CA GLU A 81 -3.63 -7.64 -14.63
C GLU A 81 -4.97 -6.96 -14.36
N GLY A 82 -4.99 -5.62 -14.47
CA GLY A 82 -6.17 -4.83 -14.11
C GLY A 82 -6.53 -5.00 -12.63
N ASN A 83 -7.64 -5.69 -12.35
CA ASN A 83 -8.09 -6.01 -10.99
C ASN A 83 -7.89 -7.48 -10.60
N VAL A 84 -7.10 -8.23 -11.38
CA VAL A 84 -6.75 -9.62 -11.07
C VAL A 84 -5.32 -9.66 -10.53
N LEU A 85 -5.15 -10.26 -9.35
CA LEU A 85 -3.85 -10.51 -8.74
C LEU A 85 -3.48 -11.98 -8.91
N THR A 86 -2.23 -12.26 -9.26
CA THR A 86 -1.63 -13.60 -9.14
C THR A 86 -0.80 -13.65 -7.87
N LEU A 87 -1.02 -14.69 -7.05
CA LEU A 87 -0.37 -14.91 -5.77
C LEU A 87 0.66 -16.03 -5.84
N SER A 88 1.70 -15.97 -5.02
CA SER A 88 2.77 -16.97 -4.96
C SER A 88 2.28 -18.39 -4.62
N HIS A 89 1.20 -18.49 -3.84
CA HIS A 89 0.56 -19.76 -3.48
C HIS A 89 -0.94 -19.64 -3.65
N ASP A 90 -1.59 -20.78 -3.83
CA ASP A 90 -3.03 -20.81 -3.96
C ASP A 90 -3.70 -20.55 -2.62
N ILE A 91 -4.86 -19.91 -2.64
CA ILE A 91 -5.64 -19.63 -1.44
C ILE A 91 -6.97 -20.38 -1.48
N TYR A 92 -7.47 -20.67 -0.28
CA TYR A 92 -8.83 -21.14 -0.07
C TYR A 92 -9.68 -19.97 0.42
N LEU A 93 -10.85 -19.78 -0.20
CA LEU A 93 -11.84 -18.79 0.21
C LEU A 93 -13.04 -19.55 0.78
N ASP A 94 -13.38 -19.26 2.04
CA ASP A 94 -14.57 -19.81 2.69
C ASP A 94 -15.66 -18.73 2.72
N GLY A 95 -16.65 -18.87 1.84
CA GLY A 95 -17.76 -17.91 1.70
C GLY A 95 -17.56 -16.81 0.65
N ASP A 96 -18.52 -15.88 0.61
CA ASP A 96 -18.52 -14.76 -0.32
C ASP A 96 -17.61 -13.62 0.15
N SER A 97 -16.81 -13.11 -0.79
CA SER A 97 -16.02 -11.89 -0.76
C SER A 97 -15.34 -11.52 0.58
N VAL A 98 -14.01 -11.73 0.63
CA VAL A 98 -13.16 -11.64 1.82
C VAL A 98 -12.26 -10.40 1.78
N ASP A 99 -12.08 -9.72 2.91
CA ASP A 99 -11.14 -8.59 2.99
C ASP A 99 -9.69 -9.08 3.02
N PHE A 100 -8.79 -8.33 2.38
CA PHE A 100 -7.37 -8.60 2.36
C PHE A 100 -6.56 -7.34 2.65
N GLU A 101 -5.31 -7.54 3.07
CA GLU A 101 -4.35 -6.47 3.26
C GLU A 101 -3.06 -6.77 2.49
N ILE A 102 -2.42 -5.72 1.99
CA ILE A 102 -1.09 -5.78 1.38
C ILE A 102 -0.14 -4.80 2.05
N THR A 103 1.15 -5.13 2.07
CA THR A 103 2.19 -4.30 2.67
C THR A 103 3.54 -4.51 1.98
N THR A 104 4.39 -3.49 2.02
CA THR A 104 5.81 -3.62 1.68
C THR A 104 6.68 -3.99 2.89
N HIS A 105 6.09 -4.06 4.09
CA HIS A 105 6.77 -4.11 5.39
C HIS A 105 7.68 -2.92 5.69
N GLU A 106 7.60 -1.85 4.90
CA GLU A 106 8.29 -0.59 5.19
C GLU A 106 7.40 0.29 6.07
N GLU A 107 7.99 1.27 6.72
CA GLU A 107 7.26 2.27 7.51
C GLU A 107 6.24 3.04 6.67
N ALA A 108 5.13 3.48 7.27
CA ALA A 108 4.05 4.17 6.56
C ALA A 108 4.50 5.40 5.73
N PRO A 109 5.45 6.24 6.18
CA PRO A 109 6.05 7.29 5.35
C PRO A 109 6.70 6.79 4.06
N VAL A 110 7.36 5.63 4.12
CA VAL A 110 8.05 5.03 2.97
C VAL A 110 7.03 4.49 1.98
N LEU A 111 5.99 3.79 2.46
CA LEU A 111 4.87 3.35 1.63
C LEU A 111 4.16 4.53 0.94
N ALA A 112 3.86 5.59 1.69
CA ALA A 112 3.26 6.79 1.14
C ALA A 112 4.15 7.44 0.06
N THR A 113 5.47 7.45 0.28
CA THR A 113 6.45 7.92 -0.71
C THR A 113 6.41 7.06 -1.97
N ARG A 114 6.43 5.73 -1.87
CA ARG A 114 6.32 4.83 -3.03
C ARG A 114 5.06 5.09 -3.85
N ILE A 115 3.93 5.30 -3.18
CA ILE A 115 2.65 5.61 -3.83
C ILE A 115 2.73 6.94 -4.57
N VAL A 116 3.19 8.01 -3.92
CA VAL A 116 3.17 9.34 -4.52
C VAL A 116 4.19 9.51 -5.64
N THR A 117 5.33 8.82 -5.55
CA THR A 117 6.38 8.82 -6.59
C THR A 117 6.23 7.68 -7.59
N GLN A 118 5.21 6.83 -7.44
CA GLN A 118 4.99 5.60 -8.23
C GLN A 118 6.27 4.75 -8.34
N THR A 119 7.03 4.65 -7.25
CA THR A 119 8.31 3.93 -7.22
C THR A 119 8.11 2.47 -6.83
N PRO A 120 8.43 1.50 -7.71
CA PRO A 120 8.26 0.08 -7.43
C PRO A 120 9.01 -0.39 -6.18
N LEU A 121 8.52 -1.46 -5.55
CA LEU A 121 9.19 -2.09 -4.42
C LEU A 121 10.64 -2.46 -4.75
N GLY A 122 11.55 -2.27 -3.80
CA GLY A 122 12.98 -2.57 -3.98
C GLY A 122 13.75 -1.59 -4.89
N THR A 123 13.05 -0.65 -5.55
CA THR A 123 13.70 0.40 -6.35
C THR A 123 14.04 1.60 -5.48
N ALA A 124 15.20 2.23 -5.75
CA ALA A 124 15.60 3.47 -5.10
C ALA A 124 14.67 4.62 -5.49
N PHE A 125 14.35 5.48 -4.53
CA PHE A 125 13.53 6.66 -4.80
C PHE A 125 14.22 7.64 -5.75
N PRO A 126 13.46 8.40 -6.56
CA PRO A 126 14.01 9.53 -7.29
C PRO A 126 14.57 10.59 -6.33
N PRO A 127 15.41 11.52 -6.81
CA PRO A 127 15.93 12.61 -5.97
C PRO A 127 14.81 13.39 -5.29
N LEU A 128 14.80 13.36 -3.96
CA LEU A 128 13.75 13.95 -3.13
C LEU A 128 14.31 14.64 -1.89
N SER A 129 13.55 15.60 -1.39
CA SER A 129 13.72 16.18 -0.06
C SER A 129 12.48 15.82 0.75
N MET A 130 12.66 15.24 1.92
CA MET A 130 11.56 14.84 2.80
C MET A 130 11.56 15.66 4.09
N ARG A 131 10.37 16.07 4.53
CA ARG A 131 10.11 16.54 5.90
C ARG A 131 9.12 15.59 6.55
N LEU A 132 9.51 15.01 7.67
CA LEU A 132 8.71 14.04 8.41
C LEU A 132 8.33 14.62 9.77
N GLY A 133 7.04 14.71 10.03
CA GLY A 133 6.44 14.99 11.33
C GLY A 133 5.72 13.76 11.87
N THR A 134 5.54 13.72 13.19
CA THR A 134 4.68 12.72 13.83
C THR A 134 3.81 13.36 14.90
N THR A 135 2.55 12.93 14.94
CA THR A 135 1.57 13.31 15.95
C THR A 135 1.10 12.10 16.77
N LYS A 136 1.78 10.94 16.68
CA LYS A 136 1.44 9.71 17.42
C LYS A 136 1.40 9.86 18.96
N GLY A 137 1.90 10.97 19.52
CA GLY A 137 2.03 11.21 20.97
C GLY A 137 1.07 12.22 21.61
N THR A 138 -0.01 12.67 20.96
CA THR A 138 -0.88 13.72 21.53
C THR A 138 -1.91 13.24 22.58
N ASN A 139 -1.91 11.94 22.92
CA ASN A 139 -2.67 11.36 24.04
C ASN A 139 -1.85 10.28 24.78
N ALA A 140 -0.56 10.53 25.06
CA ALA A 140 0.21 9.67 25.95
C ALA A 140 -0.19 9.98 27.41
N LEU A 141 -1.28 9.39 27.89
CA LEU A 141 -1.39 9.08 29.31
C LEU A 141 -0.31 8.04 29.60
N LEU A 142 0.78 8.49 30.23
CA LEU A 142 1.75 7.63 30.91
C LEU A 142 1.04 6.82 32.01
#